data_AF-A0A7C2R750-F1
#
_entry.id   AF-A0A7C2R750-F1
#
_cell.length_a   1.000
_cell.length_b   1.000
_cell.length_c   1.000
_cell.angle_alpha   90.00
_cell.angle_beta   90.00
_cell.angle_gamma   90.00
#
_symmetry.space_group_name_H-M   'P 1'
#
loop_
_entity.id
_entity.type
_entity.pdbx_description
1 polymer ?
#
loop_
_entity_poly.entity_id
_entity_poly.type
_entity_poly.pdbx_seq_one_letter_code
_entity_poly.pdbx_strand_id
1 'polypeptide(L)'
;MPYRRLPNTDSARLKALKSASEMGKDLPPFKLAFSQHSYRRIQSVLPGFEMAIQEHRNSLNNQADKNKEYQKRLRKIRIYISHFIQVIHMAISRGDMVPETLEYFGLSDEDRKVPSLNSEEELICWGQKLIEGEKQRLQKGMSPITNPTVAVLKVHFDKFMEYHNYQNSLKRRCQIAQEQLNEKRTVVDSLIQQLWNEVEENFRELPEELRREKATDYGLVYVFRKNEIGNVSQFQTSRIQSNV
;
A
#
# COMPACT_ATOMS: atom_id res chain seq x y z
N MET A 1 -19.72 1.28 32.22
CA MET A 1 -20.37 0.17 31.49
C MET A 1 -19.58 -0.06 30.21
N PRO A 2 -19.27 -1.32 29.84
CA PRO A 2 -18.50 -1.58 28.63
C PRO A 2 -19.32 -1.18 27.39
N TYR A 3 -18.65 -0.55 26.42
CA TYR A 3 -19.30 -0.06 25.21
C TYR A 3 -18.95 -0.94 24.01
N ARG A 4 -19.88 -1.02 23.07
CA ARG A 4 -19.72 -1.73 21.79
C ARG A 4 -18.66 -1.04 20.95
N ARG A 5 -17.68 -1.79 20.45
CA ARG A 5 -16.64 -1.26 19.56
C ARG A 5 -16.74 -1.89 18.18
N LEU A 6 -17.11 -1.09 17.19
CA LEU A 6 -17.13 -1.54 15.79
C LEU A 6 -15.74 -1.98 15.34
N PRO A 7 -15.63 -2.99 14.46
CA PRO A 7 -14.36 -3.49 13.97
C PRO A 7 -13.59 -2.39 13.25
N ASN A 8 -12.31 -2.21 13.59
CA ASN A 8 -11.45 -1.21 12.97
C ASN A 8 -10.44 -1.81 11.99
N THR A 9 -10.16 -3.12 12.10
CA THR A 9 -9.27 -3.84 11.19
C THR A 9 -10.06 -4.75 10.26
N ASP A 10 -9.51 -5.04 9.08
CA ASP A 10 -10.12 -5.99 8.13
C ASP A 10 -10.24 -7.40 8.72
N SER A 11 -9.26 -7.80 9.54
CA SER A 11 -9.32 -9.08 10.27
C SER A 11 -10.49 -9.14 11.25
N ALA A 12 -10.77 -8.05 11.97
CA ALA A 12 -11.89 -7.98 12.90
C ALA A 12 -13.23 -7.94 12.14
N ARG A 13 -13.32 -7.21 11.02
CA ARG A 13 -14.48 -7.23 10.13
C ARG A 13 -14.79 -8.63 9.60
N LEU A 14 -13.77 -9.32 9.08
CA LEU A 14 -13.90 -10.70 8.61
C LEU A 14 -14.34 -11.63 9.72
N LYS A 15 -13.73 -11.52 10.92
CA LYS A 15 -14.11 -12.34 12.07
C LYS A 15 -15.59 -12.14 12.43
N ALA A 16 -16.05 -10.89 12.51
CA ALA A 16 -17.44 -10.58 12.83
C ALA A 16 -18.42 -11.17 11.80
N LEU A 17 -18.15 -10.98 10.50
CA LEU A 17 -19.01 -11.54 9.45
C LEU A 17 -18.97 -13.08 9.39
N LYS A 18 -17.82 -13.71 9.65
CA LYS A 18 -17.69 -15.17 9.69
C LYS A 18 -18.46 -15.78 10.84
N SER A 19 -18.29 -15.25 12.05
CA SER A 19 -19.06 -15.69 13.23
C SER A 19 -20.57 -15.60 12.96
N ALA A 20 -21.04 -14.48 12.42
CA ALA A 20 -22.45 -14.34 12.06
C ALA A 20 -22.89 -15.30 10.95
N SER A 21 -22.06 -15.52 9.93
CA SER A 21 -22.35 -16.48 8.87
C SER A 21 -22.39 -17.92 9.36
N GLU A 22 -21.56 -18.29 10.34
CA GLU A 22 -21.55 -19.62 10.96
C GLU A 22 -22.81 -19.83 11.79
N MET A 23 -23.19 -18.85 12.62
CA MET A 23 -24.45 -18.90 13.38
C MET A 23 -25.68 -19.10 12.47
N GLY A 24 -25.71 -18.43 11.31
CA GLY A 24 -26.80 -18.59 10.35
C GLY A 24 -26.79 -19.90 9.56
N LYS A 25 -25.70 -20.68 9.61
CA LYS A 25 -25.66 -22.06 9.10
C LYS A 25 -26.13 -23.07 10.15
N ASP A 26 -25.73 -22.87 11.39
CA ASP A 26 -25.95 -23.83 12.48
C ASP A 26 -27.36 -23.71 13.08
N LEU A 27 -27.92 -22.49 13.09
CA LEU A 27 -29.23 -22.22 13.69
C LEU A 27 -30.33 -22.08 12.64
N PRO A 28 -31.53 -22.62 12.91
CA PRO A 28 -32.69 -22.38 12.06
C PRO A 28 -33.14 -20.90 12.17
N PRO A 29 -33.85 -20.36 11.16
CA PRO A 29 -34.17 -18.93 11.08
C PRO A 29 -34.87 -18.34 12.31
N PHE A 30 -35.70 -19.13 13.01
CA PHE A 30 -36.44 -18.69 14.19
C PHE A 30 -35.60 -18.60 15.47
N LYS A 31 -34.40 -19.19 15.49
CA LYS A 31 -33.44 -19.09 16.61
C LYS A 31 -32.34 -18.07 16.37
N LEU A 32 -32.26 -17.52 15.16
CA LEU A 32 -31.22 -16.61 14.76
C LEU A 32 -31.52 -15.21 15.33
N ALA A 33 -30.52 -14.57 15.95
CA ALA A 33 -30.69 -13.25 16.54
C ALA A 33 -30.68 -12.10 15.51
N PHE A 34 -30.70 -12.41 14.21
CA PHE A 34 -30.72 -11.43 13.13
C PHE A 34 -31.56 -11.93 11.95
N SER A 35 -31.96 -11.02 11.08
CA SER A 35 -32.90 -11.30 10.00
C SER A 35 -32.31 -12.18 8.89
N GLN A 36 -33.17 -12.94 8.22
CA GLN A 36 -32.81 -13.72 7.03
C GLN A 36 -32.26 -12.83 5.89
N HIS A 37 -32.71 -11.58 5.83
CA HIS A 37 -32.20 -10.57 4.89
C HIS A 37 -30.73 -10.25 5.18
N SER A 38 -30.39 -9.96 6.44
CA SER A 38 -29.00 -9.75 6.88
C SER A 38 -28.13 -10.97 6.60
N TYR A 39 -28.63 -12.19 6.84
CA TYR A 39 -27.90 -13.42 6.50
C TYR A 39 -27.55 -13.52 5.01
N ARG A 40 -28.53 -13.32 4.11
CA ARG A 40 -28.29 -13.36 2.66
C ARG A 40 -27.29 -12.29 2.21
N ARG A 41 -27.34 -11.09 2.81
CA ARG A 41 -26.35 -10.03 2.54
C ARG A 41 -24.95 -10.44 2.97
N ILE A 42 -24.78 -11.07 4.14
CA ILE A 42 -23.49 -11.59 4.60
C ILE A 42 -22.94 -12.60 3.58
N GLN A 43 -23.75 -13.57 3.15
CA GLN A 43 -23.35 -14.58 2.18
C GLN A 43 -22.91 -13.98 0.83
N SER A 44 -23.55 -12.90 0.39
CA SER A 44 -23.20 -12.20 -0.85
C SER A 44 -21.92 -11.36 -0.72
N VAL A 45 -21.76 -10.63 0.39
CA VAL A 45 -20.66 -9.67 0.57
C VAL A 45 -19.35 -10.34 1.01
N LEU A 46 -19.42 -11.37 1.85
CA LEU A 46 -18.27 -11.97 2.51
C LEU A 46 -17.18 -12.46 1.51
N PRO A 47 -17.50 -13.26 0.48
CA PRO A 47 -16.48 -13.75 -0.46
C PRO A 47 -15.79 -12.61 -1.22
N GLY A 48 -16.57 -11.59 -1.61
CA GLY A 48 -16.04 -10.43 -2.31
C GLY A 48 -15.11 -9.58 -1.44
N PHE A 49 -15.36 -9.51 -0.13
CA PHE A 49 -14.50 -8.79 0.81
C PHE A 49 -13.20 -9.55 1.09
N GLU A 50 -13.27 -10.88 1.29
CA GLU A 50 -12.08 -11.73 1.44
C GLU A 50 -11.14 -11.62 0.24
N MET A 51 -11.70 -11.72 -0.97
CA MET A 51 -10.94 -11.60 -2.20
C MET A 51 -10.25 -10.24 -2.33
N ALA A 52 -10.94 -9.14 -2.01
CA ALA A 52 -10.35 -7.80 -2.06
C ALA A 52 -9.21 -7.61 -1.05
N ILE A 53 -9.33 -8.16 0.15
CA ILE A 53 -8.25 -8.14 1.15
C ILE A 53 -7.02 -8.90 0.61
N GLN A 54 -7.25 -10.07 0.01
CA GLN A 54 -6.17 -10.87 -0.55
C GLN A 54 -5.51 -10.19 -1.74
N GLU A 55 -6.29 -9.59 -2.63
CA GLU A 55 -5.79 -8.84 -3.79
C GLU A 55 -4.94 -7.63 -3.36
N HIS A 56 -5.45 -6.84 -2.41
CA HIS A 56 -4.68 -5.72 -1.83
C HIS A 56 -3.36 -6.20 -1.21
N ARG A 57 -3.38 -7.28 -0.42
CA ARG A 57 -2.16 -7.86 0.15
C ARG A 57 -1.18 -8.36 -0.92
N ASN A 58 -1.68 -9.05 -1.93
CA ASN A 58 -0.87 -9.59 -3.02
C ASN A 58 -0.21 -8.48 -3.84
N SER A 59 -0.95 -7.40 -4.14
CA SER A 59 -0.44 -6.26 -4.88
C SER A 59 0.69 -5.54 -4.12
N LEU A 60 0.53 -5.31 -2.81
CA LEU A 60 1.58 -4.74 -1.95
C LEU A 60 2.84 -5.62 -1.91
N ASN A 61 2.68 -6.92 -1.72
CA ASN A 61 3.82 -7.85 -1.70
C ASN A 61 4.57 -7.83 -3.04
N ASN A 62 3.84 -7.91 -4.16
CA ASN A 62 4.44 -7.86 -5.48
C ASN A 62 5.17 -6.52 -5.73
N GLN A 63 4.59 -5.40 -5.30
CA GLN A 63 5.26 -4.09 -5.38
C GLN A 63 6.56 -4.07 -4.57
N ALA A 64 6.56 -4.59 -3.34
CA ALA A 64 7.74 -4.64 -2.48
C ALA A 64 8.84 -5.54 -3.07
N ASP A 65 8.47 -6.70 -3.61
CA ASP A 65 9.40 -7.65 -4.21
C ASP A 65 10.10 -7.08 -5.45
N LYS A 66 9.34 -6.43 -6.33
CA LYS A 66 9.87 -5.84 -7.56
C LYS A 66 10.66 -4.56 -7.32
N ASN A 67 10.40 -3.84 -6.23
CA ASN A 67 11.13 -2.62 -5.86
C ASN A 67 12.64 -2.89 -5.68
N LYS A 68 13.04 -4.07 -5.16
CA LYS A 68 14.46 -4.39 -4.96
C LYS A 68 15.26 -4.34 -6.27
N GLU A 69 14.71 -4.89 -7.34
CA GLU A 69 15.36 -4.88 -8.66
C GLU A 69 15.31 -3.49 -9.28
N TYR A 70 14.19 -2.76 -9.13
CA TYR A 70 14.06 -1.37 -9.54
C TYR A 70 15.17 -0.47 -8.94
N GLN A 71 15.40 -0.57 -7.63
CA GLN A 71 16.44 0.19 -6.92
C GLN A 71 17.86 -0.14 -7.40
N LYS A 72 18.13 -1.37 -7.86
CA LYS A 72 19.41 -1.70 -8.50
C LYS A 72 19.55 -0.99 -9.84
N ARG A 73 18.51 -0.98 -10.67
CA ARG A 73 18.52 -0.30 -11.97
C ARG A 73 18.68 1.21 -11.81
N LEU A 74 17.97 1.81 -10.86
CA LEU A 74 18.06 3.23 -10.50
C LEU A 74 19.49 3.63 -10.08
N ARG A 75 20.13 2.88 -9.18
CA ARG A 75 21.53 3.12 -8.80
C ARG A 75 22.48 2.97 -9.98
N LYS A 76 22.27 1.96 -10.82
CA LYS A 76 23.13 1.69 -11.98
C LYS A 76 23.05 2.83 -13.00
N ILE A 77 21.84 3.29 -13.37
CA ILE A 77 21.71 4.38 -14.34
C ILE A 77 22.28 5.70 -13.80
N ARG A 78 22.10 6.01 -12.50
CA ARG A 78 22.69 7.18 -11.86
C ARG A 78 24.21 7.23 -12.04
N ILE A 79 24.89 6.11 -11.83
CA ILE A 79 26.34 6.00 -12.03
C ILE A 79 26.71 6.28 -13.49
N TYR A 80 26.01 5.68 -14.46
CA TYR A 80 26.34 5.90 -15.88
C TYR A 80 26.09 7.32 -16.34
N ILE A 81 25.00 7.96 -15.91
CA ILE A 81 24.73 9.38 -16.20
C ILE A 81 25.84 10.24 -15.61
N SER A 82 26.16 10.06 -14.32
CA SER A 82 27.21 10.81 -13.64
C SER A 82 28.57 10.65 -14.33
N HIS A 83 28.98 9.42 -14.63
CA HIS A 83 30.26 9.14 -15.27
C HIS A 83 30.33 9.72 -16.69
N PHE A 84 29.24 9.63 -17.46
CA PHE A 84 29.21 10.19 -18.81
C PHE A 84 29.44 11.71 -18.79
N ILE A 85 28.80 12.43 -17.86
CA ILE A 85 28.99 13.87 -17.65
C ILE A 85 30.43 14.18 -17.21
N GLN A 86 30.97 13.42 -16.26
CA GLN A 86 32.35 13.59 -15.78
C GLN A 86 33.37 13.41 -16.92
N VAL A 87 33.16 12.44 -17.80
CA VAL A 87 34.07 12.20 -18.94
C VAL A 87 34.08 13.39 -19.89
N ILE A 88 32.92 14.01 -20.15
CA ILE A 88 32.84 15.23 -20.95
C ILE A 88 33.68 16.34 -20.32
N HIS A 89 33.50 16.60 -19.02
CA HIS A 89 34.28 17.61 -18.30
C HIS A 89 35.79 17.30 -18.30
N MET A 90 36.17 16.04 -18.11
CA MET A 90 37.57 15.62 -18.15
C MET A 90 38.18 15.77 -19.54
N ALA A 91 37.44 15.44 -20.61
CA ALA A 91 37.90 15.62 -21.99
C ALA A 91 38.12 17.11 -22.31
N ILE A 92 37.21 17.99 -21.87
CA ILE A 92 37.39 19.44 -22.01
C ILE A 92 38.60 19.91 -21.20
N SER A 93 38.78 19.43 -19.97
CA SER A 93 39.92 19.83 -19.13
C SER A 93 41.27 19.40 -19.70
N ARG A 94 41.32 18.31 -20.49
CA ARG A 94 42.55 17.86 -21.19
C ARG A 94 42.78 18.58 -22.52
N GLY A 95 41.77 19.29 -23.05
CA GLY A 95 41.81 19.89 -24.38
C GLY A 95 41.44 18.93 -25.51
N ASP A 96 40.91 17.74 -25.20
CA ASP A 96 40.43 16.77 -26.20
C ASP A 96 39.11 17.23 -26.85
N MET A 97 38.35 18.08 -26.16
CA MET A 97 37.07 18.62 -26.60
C MET A 97 36.98 20.12 -26.26
N VAL A 98 36.29 20.87 -27.11
CA VAL A 98 36.06 22.31 -26.90
C VAL A 98 34.89 22.53 -25.91
N PRO A 99 34.90 23.60 -25.07
CA PRO A 99 33.85 23.85 -24.08
C PRO A 99 32.43 23.95 -24.64
N GLU A 100 32.26 24.41 -25.88
CA GLU A 100 31.00 24.50 -26.62
C GLU A 100 30.33 23.12 -26.79
N THR A 101 31.08 22.03 -26.59
CA THR A 101 30.54 20.67 -26.52
C THR A 101 29.45 20.52 -25.45
N LEU A 102 29.50 21.31 -24.37
CA LEU A 102 28.51 21.29 -23.29
C LEU A 102 27.11 21.72 -23.74
N GLU A 103 27.00 22.53 -24.80
CA GLU A 103 25.73 23.02 -25.33
C GLU A 103 24.86 21.88 -25.86
N TYR A 104 25.47 20.87 -26.48
CA TYR A 104 24.77 19.68 -26.98
C TYR A 104 24.04 18.91 -25.88
N PHE A 105 24.53 19.03 -24.64
CA PHE A 105 24.02 18.31 -23.48
C PHE A 105 23.18 19.21 -22.55
N GLY A 106 23.12 20.51 -22.81
CA GLY A 106 22.49 21.49 -21.92
C GLY A 106 23.22 21.63 -20.59
N LEU A 107 24.56 21.55 -20.62
CA LEU A 107 25.45 21.66 -19.45
C LEU A 107 26.19 23.01 -19.38
N SER A 108 25.91 23.95 -20.28
CA SER A 108 26.65 25.21 -20.43
C SER A 108 26.63 26.10 -19.19
N ASP A 109 25.56 26.03 -18.40
CA ASP A 109 25.35 26.85 -17.20
C ASP A 109 25.88 26.19 -15.91
N GLU A 110 26.35 24.95 -16.00
CA GLU A 110 26.86 24.21 -14.84
C GLU A 110 28.37 24.47 -14.73
N ASP A 111 28.84 24.96 -13.56
CA ASP A 111 30.26 25.27 -13.25
C ASP A 111 31.19 24.03 -13.27
N ARG A 112 31.23 23.29 -14.39
CA ARG A 112 31.89 21.99 -14.58
C ARG A 112 31.52 20.95 -13.51
N LYS A 113 30.32 21.08 -12.94
CA LYS A 113 29.80 20.16 -11.93
C LYS A 113 28.80 19.20 -12.54
N VAL A 114 28.73 18.00 -11.96
CA VAL A 114 27.65 17.07 -12.29
C VAL A 114 26.36 17.66 -11.69
N PRO A 115 25.28 17.78 -12.47
CA PRO A 115 24.00 18.27 -11.98
C PRO A 115 23.40 17.32 -10.93
N SER A 116 22.38 17.76 -10.21
CA SER A 116 21.63 16.90 -9.29
C SER A 116 21.03 15.69 -10.02
N LEU A 117 21.24 14.50 -9.45
CA LEU A 117 20.72 13.21 -9.93
C LEU A 117 20.00 12.45 -8.78
N ASN A 118 19.38 13.22 -7.90
CA ASN A 118 18.76 12.73 -6.68
C ASN A 118 17.36 12.17 -6.93
N SER A 119 16.59 12.80 -7.82
CA SER A 119 15.23 12.34 -8.16
C SER A 119 15.18 11.43 -9.38
N GLU A 120 14.06 10.71 -9.53
CA GLU A 120 13.81 9.86 -10.71
C GLU A 120 13.62 10.73 -11.95
N GLU A 121 12.94 11.87 -11.81
CA GLU A 121 12.68 12.83 -12.88
C GLU A 121 13.97 13.44 -13.42
N GLU A 122 14.91 13.78 -12.54
CA GLU A 122 16.24 14.28 -12.91
C GLU A 122 17.01 13.23 -13.73
N LEU A 123 17.00 11.96 -13.29
CA LEU A 123 17.64 10.87 -14.02
C LEU A 123 17.03 10.65 -15.41
N ILE A 124 15.70 10.76 -15.53
CA ILE A 124 14.99 10.66 -16.81
C ILE A 124 15.39 11.81 -17.73
N CYS A 125 15.35 13.05 -17.21
CA CYS A 125 15.67 14.25 -17.97
C CYS A 125 17.12 14.22 -18.48
N TRP A 126 18.08 13.98 -17.59
CA TRP A 126 19.49 13.93 -17.96
C TRP A 126 19.82 12.75 -18.86
N GLY A 127 19.27 11.57 -18.60
CA GLY A 127 19.48 10.42 -19.47
C GLY A 127 19.04 10.69 -20.91
N GLN A 128 17.88 11.32 -21.11
CA GLN A 128 17.40 11.72 -22.43
C GLN A 128 18.28 12.78 -23.09
N LYS A 129 18.61 13.86 -22.36
CA LYS A 129 19.48 14.93 -22.86
C LYS A 129 20.84 14.40 -23.32
N LEU A 130 21.47 13.53 -22.54
CA LEU A 130 22.78 12.97 -22.87
C LEU A 130 22.76 12.08 -24.12
N ILE A 131 21.74 11.21 -24.22
CA ILE A 131 21.61 10.30 -25.36
C ILE A 131 21.33 11.09 -26.66
N GLU A 132 20.42 12.06 -26.62
CA GLU A 132 20.11 12.86 -27.80
C GLU A 132 21.24 13.83 -28.16
N GLY A 133 21.88 14.46 -27.16
CA GLY A 133 23.02 15.34 -27.37
C GLY A 133 24.19 14.63 -28.06
N GLU A 134 24.54 13.42 -27.61
CA GLU A 134 25.63 12.67 -28.24
C GLU A 134 25.26 12.20 -29.64
N LYS A 135 24.00 11.81 -29.88
CA LYS A 135 23.51 11.49 -31.21
C LYS A 135 23.66 12.68 -32.17
N GLN A 136 23.35 13.89 -31.73
CA GLN A 136 23.56 15.11 -32.53
C GLN A 136 25.04 15.37 -32.83
N ARG A 137 25.93 15.15 -31.86
CA ARG A 137 27.38 15.27 -32.07
C ARG A 137 27.89 14.28 -33.12
N LEU A 138 27.47 13.02 -33.04
CA LEU A 138 27.84 11.99 -34.00
C LEU A 138 27.32 12.28 -35.41
N GLN A 139 26.10 12.83 -35.54
CA GLN A 139 25.56 13.25 -36.83
C GLN A 139 26.37 14.38 -37.48
N LYS A 140 27.01 15.24 -36.67
CA LYS A 140 27.93 16.29 -37.14
C LYS A 140 29.35 15.78 -37.41
N GLY A 141 29.58 14.46 -37.33
CA GLY A 141 30.89 13.85 -37.59
C GLY A 141 31.90 14.01 -36.45
N MET A 142 31.45 14.39 -35.25
CA MET A 142 32.34 14.51 -34.08
C MET A 142 32.75 13.13 -33.55
N SER A 143 33.89 13.08 -32.85
CA SER A 143 34.36 11.85 -32.22
C SER A 143 33.43 11.41 -31.08
N PRO A 144 33.12 10.10 -30.98
CA PRO A 144 32.28 9.57 -29.91
C PRO A 144 32.92 9.74 -28.54
N ILE A 145 32.09 10.03 -27.53
CA ILE A 145 32.46 9.89 -26.12
C ILE A 145 32.58 8.40 -25.81
N THR A 146 33.69 8.04 -25.16
CA THR A 146 33.98 6.67 -24.74
C THR A 146 34.16 6.60 -23.23
N ASN A 147 33.94 5.40 -22.67
CA ASN A 147 34.17 5.09 -21.25
C ASN A 147 33.34 5.93 -20.23
N PRO A 148 32.00 5.91 -20.27
CA PRO A 148 31.17 4.96 -21.02
C PRO A 148 30.74 5.50 -22.40
N THR A 149 30.50 4.59 -23.35
CA THR A 149 29.90 4.98 -24.63
C THR A 149 28.41 5.29 -24.46
N VAL A 150 27.85 6.11 -25.35
CA VAL A 150 26.41 6.39 -25.36
C VAL A 150 25.57 5.14 -25.56
N ALA A 151 26.08 4.13 -26.29
CA ALA A 151 25.41 2.85 -26.43
C ALA A 151 25.23 2.14 -25.08
N VAL A 152 26.26 2.12 -24.23
CA VAL A 152 26.19 1.54 -22.89
C VAL A 152 25.26 2.35 -21.99
N LEU A 153 25.34 3.68 -22.03
CA LEU A 153 24.42 4.55 -21.31
C LEU A 153 22.97 4.27 -21.71
N LYS A 154 22.69 4.21 -23.02
CA LYS A 154 21.35 3.95 -23.57
C LYS A 154 20.80 2.60 -23.13
N VAL A 155 21.60 1.52 -23.19
CA VAL A 155 21.16 0.19 -22.72
C VAL A 155 20.74 0.23 -21.25
N HIS A 156 21.51 0.90 -20.40
CA HIS A 156 21.14 1.03 -18.99
C HIS A 156 19.95 1.96 -18.77
N PHE A 157 19.82 3.01 -19.57
CA PHE A 157 18.72 3.95 -19.53
C PHE A 157 17.40 3.29 -19.93
N ASP A 158 17.38 2.61 -21.08
CA ASP A 158 16.20 1.88 -21.58
C ASP A 158 15.75 0.83 -20.56
N LYS A 159 16.70 0.09 -19.95
CA LYS A 159 16.39 -0.89 -18.92
C LYS A 159 15.84 -0.23 -17.64
N PHE A 160 16.34 0.94 -17.27
CA PHE A 160 15.78 1.70 -16.16
C PHE A 160 14.34 2.17 -16.48
N MET A 161 14.10 2.70 -17.68
CA MET A 161 12.77 3.16 -18.11
C MET A 161 11.73 2.04 -18.13
N GLU A 162 12.09 0.85 -18.60
CA GLU A 162 11.24 -0.35 -18.54
C GLU A 162 10.78 -0.63 -17.10
N TYR A 163 11.72 -0.64 -16.15
CA TYR A 163 11.42 -0.91 -14.75
C TYR A 163 10.69 0.25 -14.07
N HIS A 164 10.99 1.50 -14.42
CA HIS A 164 10.28 2.67 -13.93
C HIS A 164 8.80 2.62 -14.33
N ASN A 165 8.51 2.34 -15.60
CA ASN A 165 7.14 2.22 -16.10
C ASN A 165 6.40 1.03 -15.45
N TYR A 166 7.10 -0.09 -15.26
CA TYR A 166 6.56 -1.23 -14.54
C TYR A 166 6.25 -0.89 -13.08
N GLN A 167 7.15 -0.19 -12.38
CA GLN A 167 6.95 0.24 -11.00
C GLN A 167 5.76 1.19 -10.86
N ASN A 168 5.58 2.12 -11.79
CA ASN A 168 4.41 3.00 -11.82
C ASN A 168 3.11 2.22 -12.06
N SER A 169 3.16 1.20 -12.92
CA SER A 169 2.02 0.30 -13.13
C SER A 169 1.67 -0.48 -11.85
N LEU A 170 2.66 -0.95 -11.10
CA LEU A 170 2.45 -1.63 -9.81
C LEU A 170 1.87 -0.69 -8.75
N LYS A 171 2.40 0.54 -8.63
CA LYS A 171 1.86 1.58 -7.74
C LYS A 171 0.37 1.81 -8.04
N ARG A 172 0.02 1.99 -9.31
CA ARG A 172 -1.38 2.19 -9.75
C ARG A 172 -2.28 1.01 -9.40
N ARG A 173 -1.82 -0.24 -9.59
CA ARG A 173 -2.59 -1.43 -9.21
C ARG A 173 -2.84 -1.49 -7.71
N CYS A 174 -1.84 -1.18 -6.88
CA CYS A 174 -2.00 -1.15 -5.43
C CYS A 174 -3.03 -0.09 -5.00
N GLN A 175 -2.99 1.10 -5.62
CA GLN A 175 -3.96 2.15 -5.36
C GLN A 175 -5.38 1.69 -5.70
N ILE A 176 -5.59 1.11 -6.88
CA ILE A 176 -6.91 0.61 -7.30
C ILE A 176 -7.41 -0.48 -6.33
N ALA A 177 -6.56 -1.44 -5.96
CA ALA A 177 -6.94 -2.49 -5.02
C ALA A 177 -7.30 -1.92 -3.63
N GLN A 178 -6.60 -0.88 -3.19
CA GLN A 178 -6.90 -0.20 -1.92
C GLN A 178 -8.23 0.58 -1.99
N GLU A 179 -8.52 1.25 -3.11
CA GLU A 179 -9.79 1.94 -3.34
C GLU A 179 -10.97 0.96 -3.32
N GLN A 180 -10.86 -0.14 -4.08
CA GLN A 180 -11.87 -1.21 -4.09
C GLN A 180 -12.08 -1.84 -2.71
N LEU A 181 -11.00 -2.04 -1.95
CA LEU A 181 -11.09 -2.53 -0.58
C LEU A 181 -11.81 -1.52 0.33
N ASN A 182 -11.56 -0.22 0.18
CA ASN A 182 -12.24 0.82 0.94
C ASN A 182 -13.74 0.88 0.64
N GLU A 183 -14.14 0.77 -0.62
CA GLU A 183 -15.55 0.67 -1.00
C GLU A 183 -16.23 -0.54 -0.36
N LYS A 184 -15.56 -1.70 -0.32
CA LYS A 184 -16.10 -2.87 0.37
C LYS A 184 -16.13 -2.70 1.89
N ARG A 185 -15.16 -2.00 2.49
CA ARG A 185 -15.15 -1.69 3.94
C ARG A 185 -16.40 -0.90 4.33
N THR A 186 -16.82 0.10 3.55
CA THR A 186 -18.02 0.88 3.89
C THR A 186 -19.29 0.03 3.85
N VAL A 187 -19.42 -0.84 2.84
CA VAL A 187 -20.54 -1.78 2.74
C VAL A 187 -20.54 -2.76 3.92
N VAL A 188 -19.38 -3.34 4.23
CA VAL A 188 -19.20 -4.28 5.35
C VAL A 188 -19.48 -3.61 6.69
N ASP A 189 -19.00 -2.39 6.92
CA ASP A 189 -19.21 -1.66 8.17
C ASP A 189 -20.70 -1.35 8.39
N SER A 190 -21.41 -0.96 7.34
CA SER A 190 -22.86 -0.76 7.41
C SER A 190 -23.62 -2.05 7.72
N LEU A 191 -23.19 -3.17 7.13
CA LEU A 191 -23.79 -4.48 7.35
C LEU A 191 -23.53 -4.99 8.77
N ILE A 192 -22.31 -4.84 9.28
CA ILE A 192 -21.94 -5.21 10.66
C ILE A 192 -22.73 -4.37 11.65
N GLN A 193 -22.85 -3.06 11.42
CA GLN A 193 -23.63 -2.18 12.29
C GLN A 193 -25.11 -2.61 12.32
N GLN A 194 -25.70 -2.87 11.16
CA GLN A 194 -27.08 -3.37 11.07
C GLN A 194 -27.24 -4.70 11.82
N LEU A 195 -26.36 -5.66 11.54
CA LEU A 195 -26.35 -6.97 12.19
C LEU A 195 -26.30 -6.86 13.71
N TRP A 196 -25.36 -6.05 14.23
CA TRP A 196 -25.17 -5.89 15.66
C TRP A 196 -26.36 -5.22 16.34
N ASN A 197 -27.02 -4.27 15.65
CA ASN A 197 -28.26 -3.68 16.15
C ASN A 197 -29.40 -4.73 16.23
N GLU A 198 -29.55 -5.59 15.21
CA GLU A 198 -30.56 -6.65 15.20
C GLU A 198 -30.33 -7.64 16.36
N VAL A 199 -29.08 -8.06 16.57
CA VAL A 199 -28.69 -8.97 17.66
C VAL A 199 -28.96 -8.37 19.04
N GLU A 200 -28.58 -7.10 19.25
CA GLU A 200 -28.79 -6.43 20.54
C GLU A 200 -30.27 -6.20 20.85
N GLU A 201 -31.11 -5.92 19.84
CA GLU A 201 -32.55 -5.78 20.03
C GLU A 201 -33.20 -7.13 20.37
N ASN A 202 -32.79 -8.22 19.72
CA ASN A 202 -33.31 -9.57 20.01
C ASN A 202 -33.03 -10.02 21.44
N PHE A 203 -31.94 -9.56 22.04
CA PHE A 203 -31.56 -9.90 23.42
C PHE A 203 -31.85 -8.78 24.43
N ARG A 204 -32.66 -7.79 24.07
CA ARG A 204 -32.93 -6.60 24.90
C ARG A 204 -33.57 -6.91 26.26
N GLU A 205 -34.39 -7.95 26.33
CA GLU A 205 -35.09 -8.35 27.56
C GLU A 205 -34.19 -9.16 28.53
N LEU A 206 -33.00 -9.58 28.09
CA LEU A 206 -32.08 -10.34 28.93
C LEU A 206 -31.28 -9.42 29.88
N PRO A 207 -30.87 -9.93 31.06
CA PRO A 207 -29.92 -9.24 31.93
C PRO A 207 -28.65 -8.84 31.18
N GLU A 208 -28.08 -7.69 31.54
CA GLU A 208 -26.99 -7.06 30.78
C GLU A 208 -25.76 -7.97 30.59
N GLU A 209 -25.40 -8.76 31.61
CA GLU A 209 -24.29 -9.72 31.54
C GLU A 209 -24.58 -10.84 30.50
N LEU A 210 -25.75 -11.48 30.58
CA LEU A 210 -26.16 -12.55 29.67
C LEU A 210 -26.38 -12.05 28.24
N ARG A 211 -26.90 -10.83 28.08
CA ARG A 211 -27.07 -10.18 26.78
C ARG A 211 -25.74 -10.03 26.06
N ARG A 212 -24.70 -9.55 26.76
CA ARG A 212 -23.37 -9.35 26.19
C ARG A 212 -22.69 -10.67 25.84
N GLU A 213 -22.83 -11.67 26.72
CA GLU A 213 -22.30 -13.02 26.47
C GLU A 213 -22.88 -13.59 25.18
N LYS A 214 -24.22 -13.66 25.07
CA LYS A 214 -24.89 -14.15 23.85
C LYS A 214 -24.58 -13.33 22.61
N ALA A 215 -24.48 -12.00 22.74
CA ALA A 215 -24.13 -11.15 21.60
C ALA A 215 -22.68 -11.37 21.12
N THR A 216 -21.76 -11.77 22.02
CA THR A 216 -20.36 -12.06 21.67
C THR A 216 -20.26 -13.26 20.72
N ASP A 217 -21.16 -14.23 20.83
CA ASP A 217 -21.24 -15.39 19.92
C ASP A 217 -21.52 -14.97 18.46
N TYR A 218 -22.24 -13.86 18.27
CA TYR A 218 -22.50 -13.25 16.95
C TYR A 218 -21.38 -12.31 16.48
N GLY A 219 -20.25 -12.26 17.21
CA GLY A 219 -19.07 -11.48 16.86
C GLY A 219 -19.04 -10.05 17.42
N LEU A 220 -19.96 -9.68 18.31
CA LEU A 220 -19.90 -8.38 19.00
C LEU A 220 -18.70 -8.32 19.95
N VAL A 221 -18.09 -7.13 20.05
CA VAL A 221 -16.96 -6.88 20.95
C VAL A 221 -17.29 -5.71 21.88
N TYR A 222 -17.26 -5.99 23.18
CA TYR A 222 -17.45 -5.02 24.24
C TYR A 222 -16.11 -4.65 24.88
N VAL A 223 -15.87 -3.36 25.09
CA VAL A 223 -14.60 -2.85 25.65
C VAL A 223 -14.89 -1.88 26.79
N PHE A 224 -14.12 -1.98 27.88
CA PHE A 224 -14.15 -1.01 28.97
C PHE A 224 -13.23 0.18 28.68
N ARG A 225 -13.65 1.38 29.07
CA ARG A 225 -12.74 2.55 29.01
C ARG A 225 -11.63 2.38 30.04
N LYS A 226 -10.42 2.85 29.73
CA LYS A 226 -9.24 2.74 30.61
C LYS A 226 -9.49 3.22 32.05
N ASN A 227 -10.36 4.21 32.24
CA ASN A 227 -10.70 4.79 33.54
C ASN A 227 -11.74 3.97 34.34
N GLU A 228 -12.37 2.95 33.73
CA GLU A 228 -13.34 2.08 34.39
C GLU A 228 -12.73 0.74 34.85
N ILE A 229 -11.56 0.37 34.34
CA ILE A 229 -10.90 -0.94 34.61
C ILE A 229 -10.53 -1.08 36.09
N GLY A 230 -10.10 0.00 36.75
CA GLY A 230 -9.74 -0.01 38.18
C GLY A 230 -10.90 -0.36 39.12
N ASN A 231 -12.15 -0.04 38.74
CA ASN A 231 -13.32 -0.34 39.54
C ASN A 231 -13.83 -1.78 39.31
N VAL A 232 -13.70 -2.32 38.09
CA VAL A 232 -14.20 -3.67 37.76
C VAL A 232 -13.43 -4.77 38.52
N SER A 233 -12.12 -4.58 38.75
CA SER A 233 -11.30 -5.48 39.57
C SER A 233 -11.72 -5.51 41.05
N GLN A 234 -12.23 -4.41 41.59
CA GLN A 234 -12.76 -4.36 42.97
C GLN A 234 -14.14 -5.01 43.11
N PHE A 235 -15.00 -4.91 42.09
CA PHE A 235 -16.33 -5.54 42.08
C PHE A 235 -16.31 -7.06 41.88
N GLN A 236 -15.31 -7.61 41.18
CA GLN A 236 -15.12 -9.07 41.10
C GLN A 236 -14.61 -9.66 42.41
N THR A 237 -13.78 -8.92 43.15
CA THR A 237 -13.20 -9.38 44.43
C THR A 237 -14.24 -9.39 45.56
N SER A 238 -15.18 -8.44 45.55
CA SER A 238 -16.22 -8.32 46.59
C SER A 238 -17.38 -9.31 46.44
N ARG A 239 -17.65 -9.86 45.25
CA ARG A 239 -18.65 -10.94 45.05
C ARG A 239 -18.16 -12.33 45.51
N ILE A 240 -16.85 -12.53 45.62
CA ILE A 240 -16.27 -13.79 46.13
C ILE A 240 -16.35 -13.85 47.66
N GLN A 241 -16.35 -12.70 48.35
CA GLN A 241 -16.38 -12.63 49.81
C GLN A 241 -17.79 -12.62 50.43
N SER A 242 -18.84 -12.45 49.62
CA SER A 242 -20.24 -12.43 50.10
C SER A 242 -20.99 -13.76 49.97
N ASN A 243 -20.32 -14.83 49.52
CA ASN A 243 -20.86 -16.17 49.38
C ASN A 243 -20.11 -17.21 50.25
N VAL A 244 -19.56 -16.78 51.39
CA VAL A 244 -19.01 -17.67 52.43
C VAL A 244 -19.79 -17.46 53.72
#